data_AF-A0A1F3BDH3-F1
#
_entry.id   AF-A0A1F3BDH3-F1
#
_cell.length_a   1.000
_cell.length_b   1.000
_cell.length_c   1.000
_cell.angle_alpha   90.00
_cell.angle_beta   90.00
_cell.angle_gamma   90.00
#
_symmetry.space_group_name_H-M   'P 1'
#
loop_
_entity.id
_entity.type
_entity.pdbx_description
1 polymer ?
#
loop_
_entity_poly.entity_id
_entity_poly.type
_entity_poly.pdbx_seq_one_letter_code
_entity_poly.pdbx_strand_id
1 'polypeptide(L)'
;MSAETRKQKREIRKLERNERKAAFAKLVEALKAVKDVNLKEGLTFKQKFTQVWPVVKPTLEFAIILKVTGEKFDTAAQKIIIMGNNMIGTEITDEQEIEFLAQLSTYWNIIETALEIVKIGVDDAKDEIIDKIIEVGEWLFEKS
;
A
#
# COMPACT_ATOMS: atom_id res chain seq x y z
N MET A 1 -19.19 26.46 19.44
CA MET A 1 -17.97 25.62 19.49
C MET A 1 -16.94 26.34 20.36
N SER A 2 -16.58 25.80 21.53
CA SER A 2 -15.72 26.50 22.51
C SER A 2 -14.25 26.56 22.08
N ALA A 3 -13.47 27.47 22.68
CA ALA A 3 -12.02 27.58 22.45
C ALA A 3 -11.28 26.26 22.77
N GLU A 4 -11.78 25.53 23.77
CA GLU A 4 -11.24 24.26 24.22
C GLU A 4 -11.49 23.14 23.21
N THR A 5 -12.69 23.07 22.63
CA THR A 5 -12.99 22.17 21.50
C THR A 5 -12.12 22.47 20.28
N ARG A 6 -11.80 23.74 20.02
CA ARG A 6 -10.90 24.14 18.92
C ARG A 6 -9.46 23.71 19.19
N LYS A 7 -8.98 23.82 20.42
CA LYS A 7 -7.63 23.38 20.82
C LYS A 7 -7.48 21.86 20.69
N GLN A 8 -8.44 21.10 21.21
CA GLN A 8 -8.46 19.63 21.08
C GLN A 8 -8.47 19.19 19.61
N LYS A 9 -9.30 19.81 18.75
CA LYS A 9 -9.30 19.52 17.31
C LYS A 9 -7.97 19.82 16.62
N ARG A 10 -7.24 20.85 17.06
CA ARG A 10 -5.91 21.18 16.52
C ARG A 10 -4.86 20.13 16.92
N GLU A 11 -4.86 19.70 18.18
CA GLU A 11 -3.96 18.64 18.67
C GLU A 11 -4.21 17.32 17.94
N ILE A 12 -5.48 16.92 17.78
CA ILE A 12 -5.86 15.71 17.02
C ILE A 12 -5.34 15.80 15.58
N ARG A 13 -5.57 16.92 14.88
CA ARG A 13 -5.07 17.11 13.51
C ARG A 13 -3.55 17.05 13.43
N LYS A 14 -2.84 17.52 14.46
CA LYS A 14 -1.37 17.49 14.51
C LYS A 14 -0.89 16.06 14.68
N LEU A 15 -1.50 15.27 15.56
CA LEU A 15 -1.21 13.85 15.73
C LEU A 15 -1.48 13.07 14.44
N GLU A 16 -2.66 13.24 13.83
CA GLU A 16 -3.00 12.57 12.57
C GLU A 16 -2.05 12.94 11.43
N ARG A 17 -1.61 14.21 11.35
CA ARG A 17 -0.59 14.63 10.37
C ARG A 17 0.75 13.97 10.61
N ASN A 18 1.17 13.83 11.87
CA ASN A 18 2.43 13.19 12.21
C ASN A 18 2.40 11.69 11.87
N GLU A 19 1.29 11.01 12.16
CA GLU A 19 1.09 9.60 11.79
C GLU A 19 1.14 9.41 10.27
N ARG A 20 0.44 10.25 9.49
CA ARG A 20 0.50 10.20 8.02
C ARG A 20 1.90 10.43 7.48
N LYS A 21 2.64 11.39 8.04
CA LYS A 21 4.04 11.65 7.65
C LYS A 21 4.94 10.46 7.96
N ALA A 22 4.79 9.84 9.13
CA ALA A 22 5.57 8.67 9.52
C ALA A 22 5.26 7.46 8.62
N ALA A 23 3.98 7.24 8.31
CA ALA A 23 3.55 6.16 7.41
C ALA A 23 4.05 6.39 5.96
N PHE A 24 4.00 7.64 5.47
CA PHE A 24 4.57 8.00 4.19
C PHE A 24 6.11 7.80 4.15
N ALA A 25 6.81 8.15 5.23
CA ALA A 25 8.26 7.90 5.32
C ALA A 25 8.58 6.39 5.26
N LYS A 26 7.80 5.55 5.95
CA LYS A 26 7.92 4.08 5.86
C LYS A 26 7.67 3.57 4.45
N LEU A 27 6.67 4.10 3.75
CA LEU A 27 6.38 3.77 2.35
C LEU A 27 7.57 4.11 1.45
N VAL A 28 8.14 5.30 1.60
CA VAL A 28 9.33 5.74 0.86
C VAL A 28 10.55 4.87 1.18
N GLU A 29 10.74 4.43 2.42
CA GLU A 29 11.82 3.51 2.78
C GLU A 29 11.63 2.11 2.20
N ALA A 30 10.41 1.58 2.25
CA ALA A 30 10.07 0.29 1.63
C ALA A 30 10.40 0.29 0.13
N LEU A 31 10.19 1.43 -0.54
CA LEU A 31 10.55 1.61 -1.95
C LEU A 31 12.05 1.66 -2.22
N LYS A 32 12.84 2.21 -1.31
CA LYS A 32 14.31 2.13 -1.45
C LYS A 32 14.80 0.69 -1.44
N ALA A 33 14.13 -0.19 -0.69
CA ALA A 33 14.46 -1.61 -0.66
C ALA A 33 14.10 -2.35 -1.97
N VAL A 34 13.24 -1.76 -2.82
CA VAL A 34 12.81 -2.35 -4.09
C VAL A 34 13.13 -1.51 -5.32
N LYS A 35 13.88 -0.41 -5.16
CA LYS A 35 14.31 0.44 -6.27
C LYS A 35 15.03 -0.34 -7.37
N ASP A 36 15.71 -1.42 -6.98
CA ASP A 36 16.44 -2.32 -7.85
C ASP A 36 15.70 -3.66 -8.09
N VAL A 37 14.41 -3.75 -7.74
CA VAL A 37 13.60 -4.93 -8.09
C VAL A 37 13.55 -5.05 -9.60
N ASN A 38 14.11 -6.16 -10.06
CA ASN A 38 14.19 -6.48 -11.47
C ASN A 38 12.87 -7.15 -11.85
N LEU A 39 11.93 -6.37 -12.38
CA LEU A 39 10.60 -6.80 -12.84
C LEU A 39 10.72 -7.67 -14.11
N LYS A 40 11.39 -8.82 -13.99
CA LYS A 40 11.64 -9.74 -15.10
C LYS A 40 10.40 -10.56 -15.42
N GLU A 41 10.13 -10.72 -16.71
CA GLU A 41 9.15 -11.66 -17.21
C GLU A 41 9.54 -13.12 -16.87
N GLY A 42 8.55 -14.01 -16.76
CA GLY A 42 8.74 -15.45 -16.54
C GLY A 42 9.07 -15.88 -15.10
N LEU A 43 8.98 -14.97 -14.12
CA LEU A 43 9.03 -15.32 -12.70
C LEU A 43 7.71 -15.94 -12.25
N THR A 44 7.78 -16.95 -11.38
CA THR A 44 6.57 -17.55 -10.78
C THR A 44 5.88 -16.54 -9.85
N PHE A 45 4.58 -16.69 -9.63
CA PHE A 45 3.84 -15.83 -8.72
C PHE A 45 4.51 -15.73 -7.33
N LYS A 46 4.96 -16.86 -6.77
CA LYS A 46 5.69 -16.88 -5.49
C LYS A 46 6.94 -15.98 -5.50
N GLN A 47 7.69 -16.00 -6.60
CA GLN A 47 8.89 -15.17 -6.76
C GLN A 47 8.51 -13.69 -6.91
N LYS A 48 7.47 -13.38 -7.70
CA LYS A 48 6.93 -12.01 -7.82
C LYS A 48 6.47 -11.49 -6.46
N PHE A 49 5.59 -12.24 -5.80
CA PHE A 49 5.02 -11.94 -4.49
C PHE A 49 6.10 -11.66 -3.44
N THR A 50 7.12 -12.52 -3.33
CA THR A 50 8.19 -12.34 -2.34
C THR A 50 8.97 -11.04 -2.56
N GLN A 51 9.13 -10.60 -3.81
CA GLN A 51 9.86 -9.37 -4.14
C GLN A 51 9.02 -8.11 -3.88
N VAL A 52 7.72 -8.17 -4.16
CA VAL A 52 6.85 -6.98 -4.11
C VAL A 52 6.08 -6.82 -2.81
N TRP A 53 5.85 -7.89 -2.05
CA TRP A 53 5.12 -7.83 -0.78
C TRP A 53 5.69 -6.82 0.22
N PRO A 54 7.03 -6.65 0.35
CA PRO A 54 7.63 -5.60 1.17
C PRO A 54 7.20 -4.17 0.79
N VAL A 55 6.62 -3.97 -0.39
CA VAL A 55 6.14 -2.69 -0.92
C VAL A 55 4.63 -2.62 -0.81
N VAL A 56 3.94 -3.65 -1.30
CA VAL A 56 2.47 -3.72 -1.34
C VAL A 56 1.87 -3.63 0.07
N LYS A 57 2.48 -4.30 1.06
CA LYS A 57 2.00 -4.24 2.44
C LYS A 57 2.07 -2.81 3.03
N PRO A 58 3.22 -2.12 3.05
CA PRO A 58 3.27 -0.72 3.49
C PRO A 58 2.32 0.20 2.72
N THR A 59 2.08 -0.06 1.44
CA THR A 59 1.10 0.68 0.64
C THR A 59 -0.32 0.50 1.17
N LEU A 60 -0.74 -0.73 1.45
CA LEU A 60 -2.05 -1.04 2.05
C LEU A 60 -2.19 -0.39 3.43
N GLU A 61 -1.17 -0.50 4.28
CA GLU A 61 -1.13 0.11 5.61
C GLU A 61 -1.24 1.65 5.52
N PHE A 62 -0.57 2.25 4.55
CA PHE A 62 -0.64 3.68 4.31
C PHE A 62 -2.03 4.12 3.82
N ALA A 63 -2.63 3.38 2.88
CA ALA A 63 -3.96 3.67 2.35
C ALA A 63 -5.03 3.67 3.47
N ILE A 64 -4.94 2.74 4.43
CA ILE A 64 -5.80 2.70 5.63
C ILE A 64 -5.63 3.99 6.46
N ILE A 65 -4.39 4.42 6.69
CA ILE A 65 -4.07 5.60 7.51
C ILE A 65 -4.59 6.91 6.89
N LEU A 66 -4.70 6.98 5.56
CA LEU A 66 -5.22 8.16 4.89
C LEU A 66 -6.69 8.42 5.23
N LYS A 67 -7.46 7.39 5.60
CA LYS A 67 -8.90 7.44 5.90
C LYS A 67 -9.77 8.03 4.76
N VAL A 68 -9.23 8.13 3.55
CA VAL A 68 -9.96 8.63 2.37
C VAL A 68 -10.78 7.51 1.71
N THR A 69 -10.36 6.27 1.91
CA THR A 69 -10.87 5.04 1.28
C THR A 69 -12.06 4.43 2.01
N GLY A 70 -12.23 4.73 3.30
CA GLY A 70 -13.38 4.37 4.13
C GLY A 70 -13.31 2.97 4.79
N GLU A 71 -14.17 2.74 5.78
CA GLU A 71 -14.12 1.55 6.67
C GLU A 71 -14.24 0.20 5.93
N LYS A 72 -15.02 0.17 4.84
CA LYS A 72 -15.14 -1.03 3.97
C LYS A 72 -13.80 -1.40 3.34
N PHE A 73 -13.07 -0.40 2.83
CA PHE A 73 -11.73 -0.60 2.30
C PHE A 73 -10.78 -1.01 3.41
N ASP A 74 -10.81 -0.34 4.57
CA ASP A 74 -9.88 -0.63 5.67
C ASP A 74 -9.97 -2.10 6.12
N THR A 75 -11.19 -2.61 6.22
CA THR A 75 -11.44 -4.02 6.55
C THR A 75 -10.91 -4.97 5.47
N ALA A 76 -11.11 -4.63 4.19
CA ALA A 76 -10.62 -5.43 3.07
C ALA A 76 -9.08 -5.41 2.97
N ALA A 77 -8.47 -4.24 3.09
CA ALA A 77 -7.02 -4.07 3.10
C ALA A 77 -6.37 -4.84 4.26
N GLN A 78 -6.97 -4.84 5.46
CA GLN A 78 -6.50 -5.67 6.58
C GLN A 78 -6.57 -7.17 6.26
N LYS A 79 -7.65 -7.65 5.62
CA LYS A 79 -7.75 -9.06 5.19
C LYS A 79 -6.66 -9.42 4.18
N ILE A 80 -6.42 -8.57 3.18
CA ILE A 80 -5.36 -8.76 2.19
C ILE A 80 -3.98 -8.80 2.86
N ILE A 81 -3.72 -7.90 3.84
CA ILE A 81 -2.48 -7.92 4.63
C ILE A 81 -2.31 -9.24 5.38
N ILE A 82 -3.38 -9.74 6.01
CA ILE A 82 -3.34 -11.03 6.73
C ILE A 82 -3.03 -12.18 5.77
N MET A 83 -3.72 -12.24 4.61
CA MET A 83 -3.48 -13.25 3.59
C MET A 83 -2.04 -13.23 3.11
N GLY A 84 -1.54 -12.06 2.69
CA GLY A 84 -0.18 -11.94 2.18
C GLY A 84 0.88 -12.27 3.25
N ASN A 85 0.67 -11.90 4.52
CA ASN A 85 1.59 -12.30 5.59
C ASN A 85 1.61 -13.83 5.78
N ASN A 86 0.50 -14.53 5.59
CA ASN A 86 0.43 -16.00 5.69
C ASN A 86 1.08 -16.71 4.49
N MET A 87 1.21 -16.02 3.36
CA MET A 87 1.86 -16.54 2.13
C MET A 87 3.40 -16.39 2.18
N ILE A 88 3.93 -15.58 3.09
CA ILE A 88 5.39 -15.43 3.26
C ILE A 88 5.95 -16.65 4.00
N GLY A 89 6.97 -17.27 3.41
CA GLY A 89 7.70 -18.38 4.04
C GLY A 89 6.97 -19.73 4.00
N THR A 90 5.81 -19.80 3.34
CA THR A 90 5.02 -21.02 3.14
C THR A 90 5.01 -21.43 1.66
N GLU A 91 4.47 -22.60 1.37
CA GLU A 91 4.11 -22.97 0.01
C GLU A 91 2.81 -22.25 -0.34
N ILE A 92 2.80 -21.53 -1.46
CA ILE A 92 1.62 -20.81 -1.94
C ILE A 92 0.88 -21.75 -2.86
N THR A 93 -0.37 -22.06 -2.52
CA THR A 93 -1.24 -22.86 -3.39
C THR A 93 -1.91 -21.98 -4.45
N ASP A 94 -2.32 -22.58 -5.56
CA ASP A 94 -3.06 -21.89 -6.63
C ASP A 94 -4.33 -21.22 -6.09
N GLU A 95 -5.02 -21.85 -5.14
CA GLU A 95 -6.22 -21.27 -4.50
C GLU A 95 -5.90 -20.00 -3.71
N GLN A 96 -4.78 -19.99 -2.96
CA GLN A 96 -4.34 -18.80 -2.23
C GLN A 96 -3.91 -17.68 -3.16
N GLU A 97 -3.21 -18.00 -4.25
CA GLU A 97 -2.85 -17.03 -5.29
C GLU A 97 -4.11 -16.40 -5.91
N ILE A 98 -5.06 -17.23 -6.35
CA ILE A 98 -6.31 -16.77 -6.97
C ILE A 98 -7.10 -15.90 -6.01
N GLU A 99 -7.28 -16.33 -4.76
CA GLU A 99 -8.02 -15.56 -3.76
C GLU A 99 -7.34 -14.23 -3.46
N PHE A 100 -6.01 -14.24 -3.28
CA PHE A 100 -5.23 -13.04 -3.01
C PHE A 100 -5.32 -12.04 -4.16
N LEU A 101 -5.10 -12.48 -5.41
CA LEU A 101 -5.16 -11.63 -6.59
C LEU A 101 -6.58 -11.08 -6.83
N ALA A 102 -7.61 -11.89 -6.61
CA ALA A 102 -9.00 -11.44 -6.73
C ALA A 102 -9.35 -10.34 -5.73
N GLN A 103 -8.93 -10.49 -4.47
CA GLN A 103 -9.14 -9.44 -3.46
C GLN A 103 -8.28 -8.21 -3.75
N LEU A 104 -6.99 -8.38 -4.03
CA LEU A 104 -6.11 -7.25 -4.28
C LEU A 104 -6.58 -6.43 -5.49
N SER A 105 -6.90 -7.08 -6.62
CA SER A 105 -7.38 -6.41 -7.83
C SER A 105 -8.68 -5.62 -7.61
N THR A 106 -9.61 -6.15 -6.81
CA THR A 106 -10.87 -5.46 -6.48
C THR A 106 -10.64 -4.11 -5.81
N TYR A 107 -9.61 -4.01 -4.96
CA TYR A 107 -9.31 -2.81 -4.18
C TYR A 107 -8.10 -2.02 -4.71
N TRP A 108 -7.42 -2.52 -5.74
CA TRP A 108 -6.21 -1.92 -6.29
C TRP A 108 -6.45 -0.50 -6.82
N ASN A 109 -7.51 -0.30 -7.60
CA ASN A 109 -7.90 1.04 -8.09
C ASN A 109 -8.13 2.05 -6.95
N ILE A 110 -8.60 1.59 -5.78
CA ILE A 110 -8.81 2.46 -4.60
C ILE A 110 -7.48 2.80 -3.96
N ILE A 111 -6.53 1.86 -3.93
CA ILE A 111 -5.15 2.08 -3.47
C ILE A 111 -4.46 3.09 -4.38
N GLU A 112 -4.55 2.92 -5.70
CA GLU A 112 -4.02 3.85 -6.69
C GLU A 112 -4.59 5.24 -6.48
N THR A 113 -5.92 5.37 -6.38
CA THR A 113 -6.56 6.67 -6.11
C THR A 113 -6.04 7.30 -4.81
N ALA A 114 -5.87 6.51 -3.76
CA ALA A 114 -5.34 7.00 -2.48
C ALA A 114 -3.90 7.49 -2.61
N LEU A 115 -3.06 6.80 -3.38
CA LEU A 115 -1.70 7.19 -3.70
C LEU A 115 -1.65 8.44 -4.59
N GLU A 116 -2.52 8.54 -5.60
CA GLU A 116 -2.64 9.71 -6.47
C GLU A 116 -3.05 10.98 -5.71
N ILE A 117 -3.94 10.86 -4.73
CA ILE A 117 -4.29 11.98 -3.85
C ILE A 117 -3.07 12.48 -3.08
N VAL A 118 -2.12 11.59 -2.76
CA VAL A 118 -0.87 12.00 -2.12
C VAL A 118 0.05 12.72 -3.10
N LYS A 119 0.08 12.33 -4.38
CA LYS A 119 0.83 13.03 -5.44
C LYS A 119 0.51 14.52 -5.50
N ILE A 120 -0.77 14.89 -5.33
CA ILE A 120 -1.23 16.29 -5.31
C ILE A 120 -0.55 17.13 -4.22
N GLY A 121 -0.06 16.52 -3.14
CA GLY A 121 0.54 17.19 -1.99
C GLY A 121 2.06 17.03 -1.83
N VAL A 122 2.74 16.36 -2.76
CA VAL A 122 4.18 16.05 -2.67
C VAL A 122 4.97 16.67 -3.84
N ASP A 123 6.30 16.69 -3.74
CA ASP A 123 7.20 17.21 -4.77
C ASP A 123 7.44 16.17 -5.90
N ASP A 124 7.91 16.60 -7.07
CA ASP A 124 8.10 15.76 -8.27
C ASP A 124 8.90 14.48 -7.99
N ALA A 125 9.92 14.55 -7.12
CA ALA A 125 10.72 13.38 -6.75
C ALA A 125 9.93 12.32 -5.96
N LYS A 126 8.87 12.70 -5.25
CA LYS A 126 7.96 11.77 -4.56
C LYS A 126 6.85 11.28 -5.48
N ASP A 127 6.56 12.00 -6.56
CA ASP A 127 5.61 11.57 -7.59
C ASP A 127 6.13 10.33 -8.31
N GLU A 128 7.39 10.37 -8.80
CA GLU A 128 8.08 9.22 -9.41
C GLU A 128 8.13 8.00 -8.48
N ILE A 129 8.30 8.24 -7.18
CA ILE A 129 8.30 7.19 -6.16
C ILE A 129 6.93 6.53 -6.07
N ILE A 130 5.85 7.30 -6.12
CA ILE A 130 4.49 6.78 -6.08
C ILE A 130 4.17 6.00 -7.36
N ASP A 131 4.58 6.48 -8.54
CA ASP A 131 4.46 5.73 -9.79
C ASP A 131 5.14 4.36 -9.70
N LYS A 132 6.34 4.32 -9.12
CA LYS A 132 7.05 3.04 -8.95
C LYS A 132 6.32 2.07 -8.02
N ILE A 133 5.61 2.55 -7.00
CA ILE A 133 4.77 1.68 -6.15
C ILE A 133 3.67 1.04 -6.97
N ILE A 134 2.99 1.85 -7.78
CA ILE A 134 1.85 1.43 -8.59
C ILE A 134 2.34 0.37 -9.58
N GLU A 135 3.41 0.66 -10.32
CA GLU A 135 4.03 -0.27 -11.28
C GLU A 135 4.43 -1.60 -10.61
N VAL A 136 5.08 -1.55 -9.44
CA VAL A 136 5.49 -2.75 -8.70
C VAL A 136 4.28 -3.59 -8.25
N GLY A 137 3.18 -2.95 -7.89
CA GLY A 137 1.95 -3.65 -7.52
C GLY A 137 1.19 -4.19 -8.72
N GLU A 138 1.15 -3.46 -9.83
CA GLU A 138 0.52 -3.91 -11.08
C GLU A 138 1.21 -5.15 -11.65
N TRP A 139 2.52 -5.27 -11.48
CA TRP A 139 3.30 -6.42 -11.91
C TRP A 139 2.86 -7.75 -11.26
N LEU A 140 2.16 -7.73 -10.12
CA LEU A 140 1.52 -8.93 -9.56
C LEU A 140 0.41 -9.50 -10.44
N PHE A 141 -0.26 -8.65 -11.22
CA PHE A 141 -1.38 -9.03 -12.07
C PHE A 141 -0.94 -9.43 -13.48
N GLU A 142 0.31 -9.11 -13.87
CA GLU A 142 0.86 -9.55 -15.14
C GLU A 142 0.99 -11.07 -15.17
N LYS A 143 0.47 -11.68 -16.24
CA LYS A 143 0.54 -13.13 -16.44
C LYS A 143 2.00 -13.56 -16.45
N SER A 144 2.30 -14.58 -15.63
CA SER A 144 3.61 -15.25 -15.59
C SER A 144 3.81 -16.11 -16.83
#